data_AF-A0A8C5WK60-F1
#
_entry.id   AF-A0A8C5WK60-F1
#
_cell.length_a   1.000
_cell.length_b   1.000
_cell.length_c   1.000
_cell.angle_alpha   90.00
_cell.angle_beta   90.00
_cell.angle_gamma   90.00
#
_symmetry.space_group_name_H-M   'P 1'
#
loop_
_entity.id
_entity.type
_entity.pdbx_description
1 polymer ?
#
loop_
_entity_poly.entity_id
_entity_poly.type
_entity_poly.pdbx_seq_one_letter_code
_entity_poly.pdbx_strand_id
1 'polypeptide(L)'
;MYGCELRDDGSTRGYTQYGYDGKDLMALDTERGVYYPLTDQAQVTTQRWNSPEERVGERKKNYLENICIPWLKKYIEYGLEELERRVRPEVKVSDQNVNGVTKLHCQVYGFYPRNMDVKWHKNGIDVPSQEAKQVLPNSDGTYQIRVTVEVAAEDREGHSCHVDHASLDQTLTVKWELQSSSNMLWIFIGVVLGGVFPIAAAGFILWRKRSVSGKKTNRAQTSRTAPEEAASLYGETCSASDKDVSSTSSNA
;
A
#
# COMPACT_ATOMS: atom_id res chain seq x y z
N MET A 1 -10.43 -25.29 -9.27
CA MET A 1 -9.48 -24.64 -10.19
C MET A 1 -9.33 -25.49 -11.45
N TYR A 2 -9.19 -24.88 -12.63
CA TYR A 2 -8.80 -25.60 -13.86
C TYR A 2 -7.89 -24.72 -14.71
N GLY A 3 -7.07 -25.32 -15.56
CA GLY A 3 -6.13 -24.60 -16.41
C GLY A 3 -5.22 -25.55 -17.18
N CYS A 4 -4.38 -24.96 -18.04
CA CYS A 4 -3.31 -25.67 -18.72
C CYS A 4 -2.00 -24.90 -18.57
N GLU A 5 -0.90 -25.65 -18.42
CA GLU A 5 0.47 -25.15 -18.38
C GLU A 5 1.15 -25.48 -19.72
N LEU A 6 1.94 -24.54 -20.25
CA LEU A 6 2.97 -24.76 -21.26
C LEU A 6 4.31 -24.43 -20.61
N ARG A 7 5.34 -25.25 -20.81
CA ARG A 7 6.67 -25.08 -20.23
C ARG A 7 7.75 -24.83 -21.29
N ASP A 8 8.91 -24.40 -20.82
CA ASP A 8 10.08 -24.04 -21.63
C ASP A 8 10.64 -25.21 -22.46
N ASP A 9 10.45 -26.45 -21.98
CA ASP A 9 10.78 -27.70 -22.70
C ASP A 9 9.72 -28.08 -23.77
N GLY A 10 8.69 -27.24 -23.95
CA GLY A 10 7.53 -27.50 -24.81
C GLY A 10 6.50 -28.46 -24.22
N SER A 11 6.74 -29.01 -23.02
CA SER A 11 5.78 -29.92 -22.37
C SER A 11 4.52 -29.18 -21.94
N THR A 12 3.39 -29.88 -21.99
CA THR A 12 2.07 -29.35 -21.64
C THR A 12 1.46 -30.15 -20.49
N ARG A 13 0.72 -29.48 -19.60
CA ARG A 13 -0.06 -30.14 -18.54
C ARG A 13 -1.44 -29.52 -18.43
N GLY A 14 -2.48 -30.30 -18.66
CA GLY A 14 -3.83 -29.95 -18.24
C GLY A 14 -4.05 -30.29 -16.77
N TYR A 15 -4.91 -29.52 -16.09
CA TYR A 15 -5.43 -29.88 -14.77
C TYR A 15 -6.88 -29.40 -14.58
N THR A 16 -7.65 -30.15 -13.80
CA THR A 16 -8.95 -29.71 -13.26
C THR A 16 -9.13 -30.32 -11.88
N GLN A 17 -9.43 -29.48 -10.90
CA GLN A 17 -9.54 -29.83 -9.49
C GLN A 17 -10.74 -29.10 -8.88
N TYR A 18 -11.47 -29.75 -8.00
CA TYR A 18 -12.62 -29.19 -7.28
C TYR A 18 -12.36 -29.29 -5.78
N GLY A 19 -12.75 -28.24 -5.06
CA GLY A 19 -12.69 -28.17 -3.61
C GLY A 19 -13.98 -27.61 -3.04
N TYR A 20 -14.24 -27.90 -1.77
CA TYR A 20 -15.44 -27.56 -1.01
C TYR A 20 -15.03 -27.27 0.44
N ASP A 21 -15.64 -26.26 1.08
CA ASP A 21 -15.26 -25.75 2.41
C ASP A 21 -13.75 -25.55 2.62
N GLY A 22 -13.06 -25.05 1.58
CA GLY A 22 -11.62 -24.79 1.59
C GLY A 22 -10.73 -26.04 1.54
N LYS A 23 -11.28 -27.23 1.28
CA LYS A 23 -10.56 -28.51 1.16
C LYS A 23 -10.72 -29.09 -0.24
N ASP A 24 -9.76 -29.89 -0.69
CA ASP A 24 -9.87 -30.59 -1.96
C ASP A 24 -10.94 -31.71 -1.88
N LEU A 25 -11.69 -31.90 -2.97
CA LEU A 25 -12.85 -32.78 -3.06
C LEU A 25 -12.66 -33.86 -4.14
N MET A 26 -12.22 -33.48 -5.34
CA MET A 26 -11.93 -34.39 -6.45
C MET A 26 -11.04 -33.73 -7.51
N ALA A 27 -10.29 -34.52 -8.26
CA ALA A 27 -9.43 -34.05 -9.34
C ALA A 27 -9.54 -34.91 -10.61
N LEU A 28 -9.14 -34.34 -11.74
CA LEU A 28 -9.07 -34.99 -13.03
C LEU A 28 -7.69 -35.64 -13.22
N ASP A 29 -7.66 -36.96 -13.33
CA ASP A 29 -6.56 -37.64 -14.00
C ASP A 29 -6.65 -37.28 -15.49
N THR A 30 -5.77 -36.37 -15.91
CA THR A 30 -5.81 -35.79 -17.27
C THR A 30 -5.19 -36.76 -18.28
N GLU A 31 -4.32 -37.67 -17.87
CA GLU A 31 -3.77 -38.71 -18.76
C GLU A 31 -4.86 -39.73 -19.10
N ARG A 32 -5.57 -40.24 -18.08
CA ARG A 32 -6.62 -41.26 -18.24
C ARG A 32 -7.98 -40.68 -18.61
N GLY A 33 -8.18 -39.37 -18.47
CA GLY A 33 -9.44 -38.70 -18.80
C GLY A 33 -10.58 -39.03 -17.83
N VAL A 34 -10.29 -39.27 -16.55
CA VAL A 34 -11.28 -39.65 -15.53
C VAL A 34 -11.09 -38.86 -14.24
N TYR A 35 -12.19 -38.55 -13.55
CA TYR A 35 -12.15 -37.93 -12.23
C TYR A 35 -11.93 -38.97 -11.13
N TYR A 36 -11.11 -38.63 -10.15
CA TYR A 36 -10.92 -39.43 -8.94
C TYR A 36 -11.32 -38.64 -7.69
N PRO A 37 -11.98 -39.26 -6.70
CA PRO A 37 -12.35 -38.61 -5.46
C PRO A 37 -11.13 -38.39 -4.58
N LEU A 38 -11.09 -37.28 -3.87
CA LEU A 38 -10.13 -37.00 -2.78
C LEU A 38 -10.78 -37.15 -1.40
N THR A 39 -12.11 -37.18 -1.34
CA THR A 39 -12.88 -37.51 -0.13
C THR A 39 -14.09 -38.41 -0.47
N ASP A 40 -14.64 -39.09 0.53
CA ASP A 40 -15.76 -40.03 0.32
C ASP A 40 -17.03 -39.37 -0.23
N GLN A 41 -17.27 -38.10 0.11
CA GLN A 41 -18.38 -37.31 -0.40
C GLN A 41 -18.32 -37.13 -1.93
N ALA A 42 -17.15 -37.26 -2.55
CA ALA A 42 -16.97 -37.15 -3.99
C ALA A 42 -17.14 -38.47 -4.77
N GLN A 43 -17.25 -39.63 -4.10
CA GLN A 43 -17.31 -40.93 -4.78
C GLN A 43 -18.49 -41.01 -5.75
N VAL A 44 -19.70 -40.63 -5.32
CA VAL A 44 -20.92 -40.66 -6.15
C VAL A 44 -20.81 -39.71 -7.36
N THR A 45 -20.28 -38.51 -7.15
CA THR A 45 -20.09 -37.49 -8.21
C THR A 45 -19.08 -37.98 -9.25
N THR A 46 -17.95 -38.52 -8.82
CA THR A 46 -16.89 -39.00 -9.72
C THR A 46 -17.30 -40.27 -10.47
N GLN A 47 -18.00 -41.20 -9.83
CA GLN A 47 -18.62 -42.36 -10.50
C GLN A 47 -19.58 -41.91 -11.61
N ARG A 48 -20.50 -40.97 -11.32
CA ARG A 48 -21.40 -40.43 -12.34
C ARG A 48 -20.64 -39.70 -13.46
N TRP A 49 -19.68 -38.85 -13.12
CA TRP A 49 -18.93 -38.05 -14.12
C TRP A 49 -18.06 -38.92 -15.04
N ASN A 50 -17.68 -40.11 -14.60
CA ASN A 50 -16.96 -41.10 -15.40
C ASN A 50 -17.88 -42.12 -16.11
N SER A 51 -19.20 -42.02 -15.98
CA SER A 51 -20.12 -42.99 -16.60
C SER A 51 -20.11 -42.87 -18.14
N PRO A 52 -20.44 -43.93 -18.90
CA PRO A 52 -20.45 -43.91 -20.37
C PRO A 52 -21.41 -42.88 -20.98
N GLU A 53 -22.43 -42.46 -20.25
CA GLU A 53 -23.41 -41.46 -20.65
C GLU A 53 -22.88 -40.03 -20.45
N GLU A 54 -22.06 -39.81 -19.43
CA GLU A 54 -21.59 -38.48 -19.01
C GLU A 54 -20.16 -38.18 -19.51
N ARG A 55 -19.20 -39.10 -19.36
CA ARG A 55 -17.81 -38.99 -19.91
C ARG A 55 -17.17 -37.60 -19.69
N VAL A 56 -17.40 -36.98 -18.52
CA VAL A 56 -17.02 -35.58 -18.24
C VAL A 56 -15.51 -35.42 -18.24
N GLY A 57 -14.78 -36.42 -17.75
CA GLY A 57 -13.31 -36.43 -17.74
C GLY A 57 -12.72 -36.39 -19.14
N GLU A 58 -13.21 -37.21 -20.07
CA GLU A 58 -12.79 -37.18 -21.49
C GLU A 58 -13.11 -35.83 -22.15
N ARG A 59 -14.34 -35.32 -21.96
CA ARG A 59 -14.78 -34.02 -22.47
C ARG A 59 -13.87 -32.89 -21.94
N LYS A 60 -13.38 -33.01 -20.70
CA LYS A 60 -12.47 -32.02 -20.09
C LYS A 60 -11.01 -32.21 -20.51
N LYS A 61 -10.52 -33.44 -20.67
CA LYS A 61 -9.21 -33.75 -21.24
C LYS A 61 -9.06 -33.12 -22.63
N ASN A 62 -10.02 -33.37 -23.52
CA ASN A 62 -10.04 -32.79 -24.87
C ASN A 62 -10.02 -31.24 -24.86
N TYR A 63 -10.73 -30.60 -23.93
CA TYR A 63 -10.65 -29.14 -23.75
C TYR A 63 -9.24 -28.69 -23.30
N LEU A 64 -8.63 -29.39 -22.35
CA LEU A 64 -7.32 -29.02 -21.80
C LEU A 64 -6.19 -29.18 -22.83
N GLU A 65 -6.22 -30.24 -23.63
CA GLU A 65 -5.20 -30.53 -24.63
C GLU A 65 -5.42 -29.73 -25.93
N ASN A 66 -6.62 -29.82 -26.52
CA ASN A 66 -6.88 -29.36 -27.89
C ASN A 66 -7.49 -27.95 -27.98
N ILE A 67 -7.87 -27.33 -26.86
CA ILE A 67 -8.45 -25.98 -26.85
C ILE A 67 -7.63 -25.05 -25.95
N CYS A 68 -7.35 -25.43 -24.71
CA CYS A 68 -6.66 -24.57 -23.75
C CYS A 68 -5.23 -24.22 -24.19
N ILE A 69 -4.42 -25.19 -24.63
CA ILE A 69 -3.04 -24.93 -25.07
C ILE A 69 -2.97 -24.01 -26.32
N PRO A 70 -3.75 -24.23 -27.41
CA PRO A 70 -3.79 -23.28 -28.53
C PRO A 70 -4.21 -21.85 -28.14
N TRP A 71 -5.19 -21.71 -27.24
CA TRP A 71 -5.58 -20.38 -26.75
C TRP A 71 -4.52 -19.75 -25.84
N LEU A 72 -3.84 -20.53 -25.00
CA LEU A 72 -2.73 -20.07 -24.16
C LEU A 72 -1.59 -19.50 -25.01
N LYS A 73 -1.15 -20.22 -26.05
CA LYS A 73 -0.12 -19.73 -26.99
C LYS A 73 -0.51 -18.39 -27.62
N LYS A 74 -1.75 -18.30 -28.13
CA LYS A 74 -2.31 -17.07 -28.70
C LYS A 74 -2.36 -15.90 -27.71
N TYR A 75 -2.66 -16.14 -26.43
CA TYR A 75 -2.63 -15.11 -25.40
C TYR A 75 -1.20 -14.69 -25.02
N ILE A 76 -0.22 -15.61 -25.05
CA ILE A 76 1.19 -15.28 -24.88
C ILE A 76 1.67 -14.40 -26.05
N GLU A 77 1.35 -14.76 -27.30
CA GLU A 77 1.66 -13.96 -28.50
C GLU A 77 1.05 -12.55 -28.43
N TYR A 78 -0.18 -12.42 -27.94
CA TYR A 78 -0.86 -11.12 -27.81
C TYR A 78 -0.40 -10.29 -26.61
N GLY A 79 0.09 -10.93 -25.55
CA GLY A 79 0.49 -10.29 -24.29
C GLY A 79 2.00 -10.18 -24.09
N LEU A 80 2.82 -10.54 -25.08
CA LEU A 80 4.26 -10.76 -24.91
C LEU A 80 4.99 -9.57 -24.27
N GLU A 81 4.71 -8.35 -24.73
CA GLU A 81 5.31 -7.11 -24.19
C GLU A 81 5.03 -6.91 -22.68
N GLU A 82 3.80 -7.22 -22.24
CA GLU A 82 3.38 -7.13 -20.84
C GLU A 82 3.88 -8.32 -19.99
N LEU A 83 4.04 -9.51 -20.59
CA LEU A 83 4.59 -10.69 -19.92
C LEU A 83 6.11 -10.60 -19.75
N GLU A 84 6.81 -10.01 -20.71
CA GLU A 84 8.27 -9.82 -20.68
C GLU A 84 8.71 -8.52 -20.00
N ARG A 85 7.78 -7.60 -19.67
CA ARG A 85 8.13 -6.32 -19.04
C ARG A 85 8.90 -6.54 -17.74
N ARG A 86 9.75 -5.57 -17.42
CA ARG A 86 10.64 -5.60 -16.25
C ARG A 86 10.58 -4.26 -15.55
N VAL A 87 9.90 -4.21 -14.41
CA VAL A 87 9.84 -2.98 -13.59
C VAL A 87 10.82 -3.10 -12.44
N ARG A 88 11.64 -2.07 -12.23
CA ARG A 88 12.67 -2.06 -11.19
C ARG A 88 12.04 -1.82 -9.82
N PRO A 89 12.37 -2.62 -8.79
CA PRO A 89 11.90 -2.39 -7.44
C PRO A 89 12.38 -1.03 -6.93
N GLU A 90 11.49 -0.30 -6.27
CA GLU A 90 11.90 0.66 -5.25
C GLU A 90 12.07 -0.07 -3.92
N VAL A 91 13.07 0.34 -3.14
CA VAL A 91 13.46 -0.29 -1.88
C VAL A 91 13.55 0.76 -0.78
N LYS A 92 12.86 0.52 0.34
CA LYS A 92 12.92 1.35 1.54
C LYS A 92 13.32 0.50 2.75
N VAL A 93 14.42 0.88 3.39
CA VAL A 93 14.86 0.33 4.67
C VAL A 93 14.45 1.27 5.81
N SER A 94 13.95 0.73 6.92
CA SER A 94 13.53 1.48 8.11
C SER A 94 13.50 0.59 9.35
N ASP A 95 13.88 1.09 10.52
CA ASP A 95 13.72 0.38 11.79
C ASP A 95 12.45 0.77 12.58
N GLN A 96 12.04 -0.14 13.47
CA GLN A 96 11.00 0.08 14.47
C GLN A 96 11.46 -0.55 15.80
N ASN A 97 11.54 0.23 16.89
CA ASN A 97 11.71 -0.35 18.22
C ASN A 97 10.35 -0.65 18.86
N VAL A 98 10.19 -1.86 19.40
CA VAL A 98 8.99 -2.32 20.12
C VAL A 98 9.43 -3.07 21.37
N ASN A 99 9.10 -2.54 22.54
CA ASN A 99 9.41 -3.15 23.85
C ASN A 99 10.91 -3.51 24.02
N GLY A 100 11.81 -2.67 23.51
CA GLY A 100 13.27 -2.87 23.56
C GLY A 100 13.84 -3.63 22.35
N VAL A 101 13.08 -4.56 21.76
CA VAL A 101 13.48 -5.26 20.53
C VAL A 101 13.46 -4.28 19.36
N THR A 102 14.52 -4.24 18.55
CA THR A 102 14.54 -3.46 17.31
C THR A 102 14.21 -4.39 16.14
N LYS A 103 13.30 -3.98 15.26
CA LYS A 103 13.03 -4.67 14.00
C LYS A 103 13.51 -3.82 12.85
N LEU A 104 14.33 -4.39 11.95
CA LEU A 104 14.68 -3.75 10.69
C LEU A 104 13.75 -4.27 9.60
N HIS A 105 13.07 -3.37 8.89
CA HIS A 105 12.16 -3.70 7.79
C HIS A 105 12.78 -3.27 6.46
N CYS A 106 12.85 -4.21 5.52
CA CYS A 106 13.09 -3.91 4.12
C CYS A 106 11.75 -4.03 3.38
N GLN A 107 11.29 -2.91 2.84
CA GLN A 107 10.05 -2.80 2.06
C GLN A 107 10.43 -2.66 0.60
N VAL A 108 9.97 -3.60 -0.25
CA VAL A 108 10.27 -3.62 -1.68
C VAL A 108 8.95 -3.55 -2.45
N TYR A 109 8.84 -2.61 -3.38
CA TYR A 109 7.57 -2.26 -4.02
C TYR A 109 7.75 -1.83 -5.48
N GLY A 110 6.66 -1.87 -6.27
CA GLY A 110 6.65 -1.46 -7.68
C GLY A 110 7.28 -2.48 -8.66
N PHE A 111 7.63 -3.68 -8.21
CA PHE A 111 8.37 -4.63 -9.05
C PHE A 111 7.47 -5.56 -9.90
N TYR A 112 8.00 -6.01 -11.03
CA TYR A 112 7.42 -7.05 -11.88
C TYR A 112 8.55 -7.72 -12.70
N PRO A 113 8.60 -9.05 -12.86
CA PRO A 113 7.59 -10.08 -12.53
C PRO A 113 7.44 -10.39 -11.02
N ARG A 114 6.57 -11.35 -10.67
CA ARG A 114 6.27 -11.68 -9.25
C ARG A 114 7.42 -12.32 -8.48
N ASN A 115 8.32 -13.03 -9.18
CA ASN A 115 9.35 -13.85 -8.55
C ASN A 115 10.56 -12.97 -8.18
N MET A 116 10.85 -12.88 -6.88
CA MET A 116 11.91 -12.07 -6.30
C MET A 116 12.46 -12.72 -5.04
N ASP A 117 13.76 -12.57 -4.80
CA ASP A 117 14.44 -12.97 -3.57
C ASP A 117 14.87 -11.70 -2.80
N VAL A 118 14.71 -11.70 -1.48
CA VAL A 118 14.97 -10.55 -0.61
C VAL A 118 15.54 -11.03 0.71
N LYS A 119 16.79 -10.67 1.00
CA LYS A 119 17.55 -11.13 2.17
C LYS A 119 18.05 -9.98 3.02
N TRP A 120 18.22 -10.25 4.31
CA TRP A 120 19.04 -9.43 5.17
C TRP A 120 20.44 -10.00 5.23
N HIS A 121 21.45 -9.16 5.03
CA HIS A 121 22.84 -9.45 5.33
C HIS A 121 23.30 -8.55 6.48
N LYS A 122 24.36 -8.98 7.17
CA LYS A 122 25.10 -8.19 8.14
C LYS A 122 26.60 -8.37 7.88
N ASN A 123 27.29 -7.27 7.58
CA ASN A 123 28.71 -7.28 7.20
C ASN A 123 29.02 -8.27 6.05
N GLY A 124 28.07 -8.46 5.12
CA GLY A 124 28.15 -9.39 3.99
C GLY A 124 27.59 -10.80 4.24
N ILE A 125 27.37 -11.21 5.48
CA ILE A 125 26.86 -12.56 5.82
C ILE A 125 25.33 -12.55 5.88
N ASP A 126 24.67 -13.51 5.21
CA ASP A 126 23.23 -13.74 5.28
C ASP A 126 22.74 -13.93 6.73
N VAL A 127 21.65 -13.25 7.09
CA VAL A 127 21.02 -13.31 8.42
C VAL A 127 19.62 -13.94 8.28
N PRO A 128 19.28 -14.97 9.08
CA PRO A 128 17.93 -15.52 9.13
C PRO A 128 16.91 -14.43 9.43
N SER A 129 15.94 -14.25 8.54
CA SER A 129 14.93 -13.19 8.62
C SER A 129 13.52 -13.76 8.76
N GLN A 130 12.62 -13.00 9.36
CA GLN A 130 11.19 -13.22 9.25
C GLN A 130 10.75 -12.70 7.88
N GLU A 131 10.77 -13.60 6.90
CA GLU A 131 10.20 -13.37 5.57
C GLU A 131 8.75 -12.86 5.68
N ALA A 132 8.37 -11.93 4.82
CA ALA A 132 6.95 -11.73 4.55
C ALA A 132 6.42 -13.01 3.91
N LYS A 133 5.47 -13.67 4.60
CA LYS A 133 4.84 -14.95 4.21
C LYS A 133 4.22 -14.96 2.80
N GLN A 134 4.14 -13.82 2.12
CA GLN A 134 3.53 -13.69 0.80
C GLN A 134 4.02 -12.40 0.08
N VAL A 135 4.38 -12.53 -1.20
CA VAL A 135 4.43 -11.40 -2.16
C VAL A 135 2.99 -10.99 -2.48
N LEU A 136 2.64 -9.73 -2.24
CA LEU A 136 1.32 -9.14 -2.42
C LEU A 136 1.21 -8.40 -3.77
N PRO A 137 0.05 -8.41 -4.45
CA PRO A 137 -0.18 -7.64 -5.67
C PRO A 137 -0.56 -6.19 -5.38
N ASN A 138 -0.25 -5.30 -6.33
CA ASN A 138 -0.68 -3.91 -6.38
C ASN A 138 -1.75 -3.71 -7.48
N SER A 139 -2.48 -2.59 -7.44
CA SER A 139 -3.57 -2.29 -8.40
C SER A 139 -3.11 -1.95 -9.81
N ASP A 140 -1.83 -1.66 -10.00
CA ASP A 140 -1.16 -1.32 -11.26
C ASP A 140 -0.53 -2.55 -11.96
N GLY A 141 -0.74 -3.76 -11.42
CA GLY A 141 -0.09 -4.97 -11.95
C GLY A 141 1.38 -5.11 -11.55
N THR A 142 1.87 -4.37 -10.55
CA THR A 142 3.15 -4.63 -9.88
C THR A 142 2.95 -5.40 -8.57
N TYR A 143 4.03 -5.65 -7.83
CA TYR A 143 4.03 -6.38 -6.57
C TYR A 143 4.72 -5.62 -5.42
N GLN A 144 4.51 -6.08 -4.19
CA GLN A 144 5.20 -5.62 -2.98
C GLN A 144 5.50 -6.77 -2.01
N ILE A 145 6.57 -6.63 -1.21
CA ILE A 145 6.98 -7.56 -0.14
C ILE A 145 7.67 -6.77 1.01
N ARG A 146 7.63 -7.29 2.23
CA ARG A 146 8.36 -6.73 3.39
C ARG A 146 9.10 -7.79 4.21
N VAL A 147 10.42 -7.90 4.05
CA VAL A 147 11.24 -8.82 4.85
C VAL A 147 11.75 -8.11 6.11
N THR A 148 11.65 -8.79 7.26
CA THR A 148 11.95 -8.21 8.58
C THR A 148 12.99 -9.04 9.34
N VAL A 149 13.96 -8.39 9.97
CA VAL A 149 14.88 -9.05 10.92
C VAL A 149 14.77 -8.39 12.30
N GLU A 150 14.92 -9.17 13.36
CA GLU A 150 14.94 -8.67 14.74
C GLU A 150 16.40 -8.59 15.21
N VAL A 151 16.80 -7.44 15.75
CA VAL A 151 18.19 -7.12 16.13
C VAL A 151 18.24 -6.46 17.50
N ALA A 152 19.37 -6.64 18.19
CA ALA A 152 19.66 -5.91 19.43
C ALA A 152 19.82 -4.40 19.14
N ALA A 153 19.70 -3.54 20.16
CA ALA A 153 19.74 -2.09 19.96
C ALA A 153 21.15 -1.60 19.55
N GLU A 154 22.16 -2.29 20.08
CA GLU A 154 23.59 -2.14 19.86
C GLU A 154 24.10 -2.76 18.54
N ASP A 155 23.29 -3.60 17.87
CA ASP A 155 23.74 -4.49 16.79
C ASP A 155 23.17 -4.13 15.41
N ARG A 156 22.59 -2.93 15.28
CA ARG A 156 21.88 -2.47 14.07
C ARG A 156 22.82 -2.17 12.90
N GLU A 157 24.02 -1.67 13.18
CA GLU A 157 24.98 -1.26 12.15
C GLU A 157 25.48 -2.45 11.32
N GLY A 158 25.95 -2.15 10.09
CA GLY A 158 26.44 -3.18 9.17
C GLY A 158 25.36 -4.03 8.48
N HIS A 159 24.08 -3.85 8.82
CA HIS A 159 22.96 -4.52 8.17
C HIS A 159 22.64 -3.91 6.79
N SER A 160 22.33 -4.78 5.82
CA SER A 160 21.85 -4.38 4.49
C SER A 160 20.78 -5.34 3.97
N CYS A 161 19.76 -4.78 3.32
CA CYS A 161 18.80 -5.53 2.52
C CYS A 161 19.37 -5.77 1.13
N HIS A 162 19.35 -7.01 0.66
CA HIS A 162 19.73 -7.42 -0.68
C HIS A 162 18.48 -7.87 -1.43
N VAL A 163 18.33 -7.41 -2.68
CA VAL A 163 17.18 -7.71 -3.54
C VAL A 163 17.68 -8.26 -4.87
N ASP A 164 17.30 -9.50 -5.18
CA ASP A 164 17.60 -10.18 -6.44
C ASP A 164 16.29 -10.38 -7.23
N HIS A 165 16.24 -9.80 -8.43
CA HIS A 165 15.03 -9.67 -9.22
C HIS A 165 15.33 -9.56 -10.72
N ALA A 166 14.47 -10.12 -11.58
CA ALA A 166 14.71 -10.24 -13.02
C ALA A 166 14.79 -8.90 -13.81
N SER A 167 14.48 -7.75 -13.18
CA SER A 167 14.66 -6.41 -13.76
C SER A 167 15.97 -5.71 -13.36
N LEU A 168 16.82 -6.37 -12.56
CA LEU A 168 18.11 -5.88 -12.08
C LEU A 168 19.25 -6.64 -12.76
N ASP A 169 20.30 -5.92 -13.16
CA ASP A 169 21.50 -6.51 -13.78
C ASP A 169 22.45 -7.14 -12.74
N GLN A 170 22.31 -6.72 -11.47
CA GLN A 170 23.08 -7.13 -10.29
C GLN A 170 22.21 -6.96 -9.04
N THR A 171 22.52 -7.67 -7.95
CA THR A 171 21.84 -7.56 -6.64
C THR A 171 21.78 -6.11 -6.16
N LEU A 172 20.58 -5.64 -5.79
CA LEU A 172 20.40 -4.30 -5.22
C LEU A 172 20.61 -4.35 -3.70
N THR A 173 21.77 -3.88 -3.25
CA THR A 173 22.11 -3.73 -1.82
C THR A 173 21.72 -2.35 -1.29
N VAL A 174 20.79 -2.30 -0.34
CA VAL A 174 20.41 -1.08 0.41
C VAL A 174 20.77 -1.25 1.88
N LYS A 175 21.69 -0.43 2.38
CA LYS A 175 22.11 -0.46 3.79
C LYS A 175 21.02 0.08 4.72
N TRP A 176 20.98 -0.41 5.96
CA TRP A 176 20.34 0.35 7.03
C TRP A 176 21.26 1.50 7.43
N GLU A 177 20.72 2.71 7.43
CA GLU A 177 21.38 3.92 7.90
C GLU A 177 20.48 4.58 8.94
N LEU A 178 21.07 5.12 10.01
CA LEU A 178 20.32 5.87 11.01
C LEU A 178 19.72 7.12 10.36
N GLN A 179 18.39 7.12 10.15
CA GLN A 179 17.70 8.20 9.41
C GLN A 179 17.69 9.51 10.21
N SER A 180 18.81 10.24 10.12
CA SER A 180 19.10 11.40 10.97
C SER A 180 18.10 12.54 10.73
N SER A 181 17.34 12.87 11.77
CA SER A 181 16.41 14.01 11.80
C SER A 181 17.09 15.39 11.71
N SER A 182 18.43 15.40 11.61
CA SER A 182 19.28 16.55 11.26
C SER A 182 18.65 17.47 10.22
N ASN A 183 18.17 16.96 9.08
CA ASN A 183 17.57 17.81 8.03
C ASN A 183 16.33 18.58 8.52
N MET A 184 15.50 17.98 9.37
CA MET A 184 14.33 18.67 9.96
C MET A 184 14.77 19.69 11.01
N LEU A 185 15.80 19.37 11.82
CA LEU A 185 16.42 20.32 12.78
C LEU A 185 16.99 21.56 12.08
N TRP A 186 17.74 21.40 10.98
CA TRP A 186 18.28 22.53 10.22
C TRP A 186 17.19 23.39 9.58
N ILE A 187 16.09 22.78 9.11
CA ILE A 187 14.92 23.53 8.61
C ILE A 187 14.28 24.36 9.73
N PHE A 188 14.06 23.78 10.92
CA PHE A 188 13.52 24.53 12.06
C PHE A 188 14.45 25.67 12.50
N ILE A 189 15.76 25.43 12.60
CA ILE A 189 16.77 26.46 12.92
C ILE A 189 16.73 27.60 11.90
N GLY A 190 16.66 27.27 10.60
CA GLY A 190 16.56 28.24 9.51
C GLY A 190 15.30 29.10 9.58
N VAL A 191 14.13 28.50 9.86
CA VAL A 191 12.85 29.24 9.99
C VAL A 191 12.84 30.14 11.22
N VAL A 192 13.36 29.68 12.35
CA VAL A 192 13.40 30.47 13.60
C VAL A 192 14.36 31.66 13.46
N LEU A 193 15.59 31.43 12.98
CA LEU A 193 16.60 32.49 12.86
C LEU A 193 16.36 33.43 11.67
N GLY A 194 15.94 32.91 10.52
CA GLY A 194 15.75 33.69 9.29
C GLY A 194 14.38 34.36 9.18
N GLY A 195 13.33 33.78 9.76
CA GLY A 195 11.97 34.29 9.69
C GLY A 195 11.51 34.96 10.98
N VAL A 196 11.34 34.17 12.05
CA VAL A 196 10.63 34.61 13.26
C VAL A 196 11.41 35.70 14.02
N PHE A 197 12.71 35.49 14.25
CA PHE A 197 13.53 36.39 15.06
C PHE A 197 13.65 37.82 14.47
N PRO A 198 13.97 38.04 13.17
CA PRO A 198 14.05 39.39 12.61
C PRO A 198 12.70 40.10 12.54
N ILE A 199 11.59 39.38 12.28
CA ILE A 199 10.24 39.97 12.29
C ILE A 199 9.87 40.44 13.70
N ALA A 200 10.12 39.61 14.72
CA ALA A 200 9.88 39.98 16.13
C ALA A 200 10.75 41.17 16.56
N ALA A 201 12.04 41.19 16.19
CA ALA A 201 12.95 42.29 16.48
C ALA A 201 12.51 43.61 15.81
N ALA A 202 12.13 43.57 14.53
CA ALA A 202 11.61 44.73 13.81
C ALA A 202 10.31 45.27 14.44
N GLY A 203 9.37 44.37 14.78
CA GLY A 203 8.13 44.71 15.49
C GLY A 203 8.39 45.37 16.84
N PHE A 204 9.31 44.82 17.64
CA PHE A 204 9.70 45.38 18.94
C PHE A 204 10.37 46.75 18.82
N ILE A 205 11.24 46.95 17.83
CA ILE A 205 11.88 48.26 17.54
C ILE A 205 10.83 49.30 17.14
N LEU A 206 9.86 48.93 16.30
CA LEU A 206 8.76 49.81 15.89
C LEU A 206 7.83 50.14 17.07
N TRP A 207 7.50 49.16 17.91
CA TRP A 207 6.71 49.36 19.13
C TRP A 207 7.42 50.31 20.11
N ARG A 208 8.72 50.12 20.34
CA ARG A 208 9.54 50.99 21.21
C ARG A 208 9.68 52.41 20.66
N LYS A 209 9.80 52.59 19.33
CA LYS A 209 9.76 53.93 18.70
C LYS A 209 8.41 54.62 18.88
N ARG A 210 7.29 53.88 18.81
CA ARG A 210 5.94 54.41 19.05
C ARG A 210 5.71 54.78 20.51
N SER A 211 6.12 53.93 21.47
CA SER A 211 5.93 54.23 22.90
C SER A 211 6.74 55.43 23.39
N VAL A 212 7.95 55.65 22.85
CA VAL A 212 8.78 56.83 23.17
C VAL A 212 8.19 58.15 22.62
N SER A 213 7.40 58.11 21.53
CA SER A 213 6.67 59.30 21.03
C SER A 213 5.34 59.56 21.76
N GLY A 214 4.93 58.68 22.67
CA GLY A 214 3.60 58.66 23.31
C GLY A 214 3.35 59.70 24.41
N LYS A 215 3.92 60.92 24.33
CA LYS A 215 3.61 62.03 25.25
C LYS A 215 3.48 63.38 24.55
N LYS A 216 2.27 63.67 24.06
CA LYS A 216 1.77 65.05 23.93
C LYS A 216 0.36 65.17 24.51
N THR A 217 0.28 65.86 25.64
CA THR A 217 -0.96 66.27 26.31
C THR A 217 -1.73 67.30 25.47
N ASN A 218 -3.06 67.35 25.60
CA ASN A 218 -3.83 68.59 25.49
C ASN A 218 -5.17 68.44 26.23
N ARG A 219 -5.71 69.54 26.79
CA ARG A 219 -6.92 69.53 27.63
C ARG A 219 -7.81 70.76 27.40
N ALA A 220 -9.02 70.51 26.90
CA ALA A 220 -10.30 71.23 27.07
C ALA A 220 -10.42 72.76 26.81
N GLN A 221 -11.38 73.14 25.96
CA GLN A 221 -12.51 74.09 26.19
C GLN A 221 -13.47 74.01 24.96
N THR A 222 -14.78 74.31 24.90
CA THR A 222 -15.92 74.56 25.83
C THR A 222 -16.60 75.92 25.56
N SER A 223 -17.91 76.04 25.28
CA SER A 223 -18.98 75.08 24.86
C SER A 223 -20.27 75.83 24.40
N ARG A 224 -21.30 75.07 23.95
CA ARG A 224 -22.73 75.44 23.70
C ARG A 224 -23.10 76.15 22.38
N THR A 225 -24.00 75.53 21.60
CA THR A 225 -25.40 75.98 21.38
C THR A 225 -26.22 74.92 20.62
N ALA A 226 -27.54 75.10 20.57
CA ALA A 226 -28.58 74.32 19.87
C ALA A 226 -29.73 75.30 19.50
N PRO A 227 -30.79 74.95 18.75
CA PRO A 227 -31.19 73.63 18.21
C PRO A 227 -31.35 73.71 16.65
N GLU A 228 -32.24 73.07 15.87
CA GLU A 228 -33.41 72.20 16.12
C GLU A 228 -33.80 71.36 14.86
N GLU A 229 -34.57 70.28 15.07
CA GLU A 229 -35.38 69.52 14.07
C GLU A 229 -34.63 68.79 12.90
N ALA A 230 -35.14 67.73 12.25
CA ALA A 230 -36.44 67.01 12.34
C ALA A 230 -36.29 65.49 12.03
N ALA A 231 -37.37 64.72 12.27
CA ALA A 231 -37.70 63.37 11.74
C ALA A 231 -36.70 62.19 11.97
N SER A 232 -37.02 61.07 12.62
CA SER A 232 -38.08 60.04 12.39
C SER A 232 -37.87 59.20 11.10
N LEU A 233 -38.12 57.88 11.02
CA LEU A 233 -38.84 56.93 11.89
C LEU A 233 -38.05 55.61 12.16
N TYR A 234 -38.39 54.91 13.26
CA TYR A 234 -38.55 53.45 13.52
C TYR A 234 -37.79 52.43 12.62
N GLY A 235 -37.16 51.37 13.15
CA GLY A 235 -37.81 50.17 13.72
C GLY A 235 -37.64 48.98 12.74
N GLU A 236 -37.56 47.70 13.12
CA GLU A 236 -37.94 47.01 14.35
C GLU A 236 -37.12 45.70 14.54
N THR A 237 -37.30 44.98 15.66
CA THR A 237 -36.58 43.73 15.98
C THR A 237 -37.51 42.52 16.14
N CYS A 238 -37.15 41.37 15.54
CA CYS A 238 -37.50 40.04 16.01
C CYS A 238 -36.32 39.08 15.78
N SER A 239 -35.89 38.22 16.70
CA SER A 239 -36.59 37.24 17.58
C SER A 239 -36.64 35.84 16.94
N ALA A 240 -36.66 34.78 17.76
CA ALA A 240 -36.17 33.45 17.40
C ALA A 240 -37.17 32.30 17.63
N SER A 241 -37.04 31.26 16.81
CA SER A 241 -37.22 29.82 17.14
C SER A 241 -36.53 29.01 16.02
N ASP A 242 -35.77 27.93 16.24
CA ASP A 242 -35.82 26.82 17.20
C ASP A 242 -36.79 25.68 16.78
N LYS A 243 -36.29 24.44 16.86
CA LYS A 243 -36.99 23.13 16.67
C LYS A 243 -37.51 22.74 15.27
N ASP A 244 -37.67 21.45 14.92
CA ASP A 244 -36.93 20.20 15.27
C ASP A 244 -37.47 19.01 14.41
N VAL A 245 -37.10 17.76 14.74
CA VAL A 245 -37.71 16.47 14.31
C VAL A 245 -37.37 16.06 12.85
N SER A 246 -36.40 15.17 12.60
CA SER A 246 -36.40 13.69 12.73
C SER A 246 -37.39 12.97 11.78
N SER A 247 -36.87 12.15 10.83
CA SER A 247 -36.83 10.66 10.90
C SER A 247 -38.16 9.98 10.47
N THR A 248 -38.24 8.71 10.04
CA THR A 248 -37.39 7.55 10.36
C THR A 248 -37.52 6.41 9.31
N SER A 249 -36.45 5.63 9.12
CA SER A 249 -36.37 4.16 8.90
C SER A 249 -37.10 3.41 7.76
N SER A 250 -36.44 2.31 7.34
CA SER A 250 -36.97 0.97 6.97
C SER A 250 -37.79 0.80 5.67
N ASN A 251 -37.71 -0.32 4.93
CA ASN A 251 -36.88 -1.54 5.03
C ASN A 251 -36.81 -2.21 3.64
N ALA A 252 -35.69 -2.87 3.30
CA ALA A 252 -35.58 -4.06 2.44
C ALA A 252 -34.17 -4.66 2.58
#